data_AF-A0A3S1FS68-F1
#
_entry.id   AF-A0A3S1FS68-F1
#
_cell.length_a   1.000
_cell.length_b   1.000
_cell.length_c   1.000
_cell.angle_alpha   90.00
_cell.angle_beta   90.00
_cell.angle_gamma   90.00
#
_symmetry.space_group_name_H-M   'P 1'
#
loop_
_entity.id
_entity.type
_entity.pdbx_description
1 polymer ?
#
loop_
_entity_poly.entity_id
_entity_poly.type
_entity_poly.pdbx_seq_one_letter_code
_entity_poly.pdbx_strand_id
1 'polypeptide(L)'
;CGSKYRSGRSINWLKVKCYTVDEYELLGVEREAGKPAFALMGEIGTRRYVGSAFINSSRAIRERLWKRVQEHAGEAPRGMKKRPATQWVKPGIKARVKHLRGEEDLRHASLQDFWDES
;
A
#
# COMPACT_ATOMS: atom_id res chain seq x y z
N CYS A 1 6.28 33.55 26.77
CA CYS A 1 5.45 33.89 25.59
C CYS A 1 4.93 32.58 25.00
N GLY A 2 3.69 32.18 25.32
CA GLY A 2 3.11 30.89 24.92
C GLY A 2 1.73 31.10 24.33
N SER A 3 1.47 30.56 23.14
CA SER A 3 0.20 30.72 22.45
C SER A 3 -0.92 30.00 23.22
N LYS A 4 -1.97 30.73 23.60
CA LYS A 4 -3.16 30.15 24.24
C LYS A 4 -3.96 29.35 23.20
N TYR A 5 -4.30 28.10 23.52
CA TYR A 5 -5.17 27.28 22.69
C TYR A 5 -6.49 27.99 22.42
N ARG A 6 -6.81 28.24 21.15
CA ARG A 6 -8.10 28.75 20.70
C ARG A 6 -8.77 27.69 19.84
N SER A 7 -9.91 27.18 20.29
CA SER A 7 -10.78 26.33 19.47
C SER A 7 -11.26 27.14 18.25
N GLY A 8 -10.84 26.74 17.06
CA GLY A 8 -11.02 27.44 15.79
C GLY A 8 -10.25 26.72 14.67
N ARG A 9 -10.03 27.37 13.50
CA ARG A 9 -9.37 26.78 12.30
C ARG A 9 -8.21 25.85 12.68
N SER A 10 -8.42 24.56 12.46
CA SER A 10 -7.61 23.43 12.96
C SER A 10 -6.32 23.18 12.19
N ILE A 11 -5.93 24.10 11.29
CA ILE A 11 -4.72 24.03 10.47
C ILE A 11 -3.52 24.79 11.06
N ASN A 12 -3.69 25.50 12.18
CA ASN A 12 -2.61 26.25 12.82
C ASN A 12 -1.51 25.36 13.43
N TRP A 13 -1.76 24.05 13.51
CA TRP A 13 -0.84 23.05 14.02
C TRP A 13 -0.12 22.38 12.86
N LEU A 14 1.18 22.66 12.71
CA LEU A 14 2.01 22.03 11.70
C LEU A 14 2.38 20.61 12.16
N LYS A 15 1.90 19.60 11.42
CA LYS A 15 2.30 18.21 11.63
C LYS A 15 3.51 17.90 10.77
N VAL A 16 4.66 17.72 11.41
CA VAL A 16 5.86 17.19 10.74
C VAL A 16 5.88 15.68 10.97
N LYS A 17 5.94 14.90 9.88
CA LYS A 17 5.96 13.44 9.93
C LYS A 17 7.20 12.92 9.20
N CYS A 18 7.88 11.97 9.80
CA CYS A 18 9.00 11.26 9.17
C CYS A 18 8.46 10.05 8.40
N TYR A 19 8.80 9.97 7.12
CA TYR A 19 8.41 8.87 6.25
C TYR A 19 9.65 8.08 5.83
N THR A 20 9.49 6.77 5.71
CA THR A 20 10.46 5.87 5.09
C THR A 20 9.87 5.32 3.80
N VAL A 21 10.77 5.00 2.86
CA VAL A 21 10.40 4.44 1.57
C VAL A 21 11.15 3.14 1.44
N ASP A 22 10.40 2.06 1.38
CA ASP A 22 10.92 0.71 1.41
C ASP A 22 10.31 -0.11 0.26
N GLU A 23 11.02 -1.15 -0.13
CA GLU A 23 10.69 -2.00 -1.27
C GLU A 23 10.03 -3.28 -0.77
N TYR A 24 8.90 -3.63 -1.38
CA TYR A 24 8.13 -4.80 -1.02
C TYR A 24 7.63 -5.51 -2.27
N GLU A 25 7.29 -6.78 -2.14
CA GLU A 25 6.62 -7.53 -3.18
C GLU A 25 5.11 -7.31 -3.12
N LEU A 26 4.46 -7.15 -4.28
CA LEU A 26 3.01 -7.12 -4.38
C LEU A 26 2.46 -8.55 -4.30
N LEU A 27 1.57 -8.81 -3.32
CA LEU A 27 0.92 -10.11 -3.13
C LEU A 27 -0.46 -10.17 -3.76
N GLY A 28 -1.18 -9.05 -3.72
CA GLY A 28 -2.51 -8.95 -4.27
C GLY A 28 -3.08 -7.55 -4.14
N VAL A 29 -4.24 -7.34 -4.73
CA VAL A 29 -4.96 -6.07 -4.67
C VAL A 29 -6.37 -6.34 -4.16
N GLU A 30 -6.73 -5.65 -3.09
CA GLU A 30 -8.08 -5.64 -2.55
C GLU A 30 -8.85 -4.46 -3.15
N ARG A 31 -9.98 -4.77 -3.81
CA ARG A 31 -10.89 -3.76 -4.36
C ARG A 31 -12.33 -4.10 -3.99
N GLU A 32 -12.95 -3.19 -3.25
CA GLU A 32 -14.40 -3.18 -3.06
C GLU A 32 -15.00 -1.99 -3.84
N ALA A 33 -16.14 -2.21 -4.51
CA ALA A 33 -16.82 -1.15 -5.24
C ALA A 33 -17.27 -0.05 -4.25
N GLY A 34 -16.81 1.19 -4.45
CA GLY A 34 -17.09 2.31 -3.54
C GLY A 34 -16.01 2.56 -2.47
N LYS A 35 -15.03 1.66 -2.31
CA LYS A 35 -13.88 1.88 -1.41
C LYS A 35 -12.58 2.10 -2.18
N PRO A 36 -11.61 2.78 -1.55
CA PRO A 36 -10.26 2.90 -2.11
C PRO A 36 -9.62 1.51 -2.28
N ALA A 37 -8.80 1.35 -3.32
CA ALA A 37 -8.08 0.10 -3.54
C ALA A 37 -6.85 0.03 -2.64
N PHE A 38 -6.61 -1.17 -2.11
CA PHE A 38 -5.45 -1.49 -1.28
C PHE A 38 -4.58 -2.51 -1.98
N ALA A 39 -3.27 -2.29 -1.98
CA ALA A 39 -2.28 -3.28 -2.36
C ALA A 39 -1.84 -4.04 -1.10
N LEU A 40 -1.88 -5.36 -1.14
CA LEU A 40 -1.32 -6.22 -0.10
C LEU A 40 0.15 -6.42 -0.39
N MET A 41 0.99 -6.05 0.56
CA MET A 41 2.45 -6.04 0.41
C MET A 41 3.06 -7.19 1.21
N GLY A 42 4.08 -7.80 0.63
CA GLY A 42 4.86 -8.87 1.21
C GLY A 42 6.34 -8.53 1.26
N GLU A 43 7.05 -9.16 2.18
CA GLU A 43 8.50 -9.12 2.21
C GLU A 43 9.06 -9.86 0.97
N ILE A 44 10.11 -9.28 0.38
CA ILE A 44 10.76 -9.82 -0.81
C ILE A 44 11.40 -11.17 -0.45
N GLY A 45 11.09 -12.23 -1.22
CA GLY A 45 11.66 -13.57 -1.06
C GLY A 45 10.89 -14.47 -0.08
N THR A 46 10.54 -13.99 1.13
CA THR A 46 9.78 -14.81 2.10
C THR A 46 8.28 -14.78 1.84
N ARG A 47 7.81 -13.76 1.11
CA ARG A 47 6.41 -13.55 0.76
C ARG A 47 5.49 -13.44 1.98
N ARG A 48 6.06 -13.10 3.13
CA ARG A 48 5.35 -12.87 4.38
C ARG A 48 4.61 -11.54 4.29
N TYR A 49 3.34 -11.53 4.66
CA TYR A 49 2.54 -10.31 4.69
C TYR A 49 3.10 -9.29 5.67
N VAL A 50 3.35 -8.07 5.19
CA VAL A 50 3.87 -6.95 6.01
C VAL A 50 2.79 -5.87 6.21
N GLY A 51 1.77 -5.83 5.35
CA GLY A 51 0.60 -4.96 5.54
C GLY A 51 -0.02 -4.50 4.23
N SER A 52 -0.94 -3.53 4.34
CA SER A 52 -1.70 -3.00 3.20
C SER A 52 -1.28 -1.56 2.89
N ALA A 53 -0.92 -1.32 1.63
CA ALA A 53 -0.61 -0.01 1.11
C ALA A 53 -1.81 0.58 0.37
N PHE A 54 -2.09 1.85 0.64
CA PHE A 54 -3.10 2.62 -0.06
C PHE A 54 -2.59 3.03 -1.44
N ILE A 55 -3.40 2.84 -2.47
CA ILE A 55 -3.08 3.30 -3.82
C ILE A 55 -3.55 4.76 -3.94
N ASN A 56 -2.67 5.72 -3.65
CA ASN A 56 -2.93 7.16 -3.81
C ASN A 56 -2.68 7.66 -5.24
N SER A 57 -2.43 6.75 -6.17
CA SER A 57 -2.02 7.06 -7.53
C SER A 57 -3.22 7.44 -8.42
N SER A 58 -2.95 8.23 -9.46
CA SER A 58 -3.97 8.65 -10.43
C SER A 58 -4.71 7.46 -11.05
N ARG A 59 -5.93 7.69 -11.55
CA ARG A 59 -6.76 6.65 -12.18
C ARG A 59 -5.99 5.83 -13.23
N ALA A 60 -5.11 6.49 -14.00
CA ALA A 60 -4.28 5.84 -15.01
C ALA A 60 -3.28 4.83 -14.41
N ILE A 61 -2.64 5.17 -13.30
CA ILE A 61 -1.69 4.27 -12.62
C ILE A 61 -2.45 3.08 -12.02
N ARG A 62 -3.63 3.34 -11.44
CA ARG A 62 -4.50 2.28 -10.90
C ARG A 62 -4.97 1.32 -12.00
N GLU A 63 -5.34 1.82 -13.18
CA GLU A 63 -5.73 0.99 -14.32
C GLU A 63 -4.55 0.19 -14.90
N ARG A 64 -3.35 0.78 -14.95
CA ARG A 64 -2.11 0.07 -15.34
C ARG A 64 -1.77 -1.05 -14.37
N LEU A 65 -1.80 -0.76 -13.07
CA LEU A 65 -1.58 -1.75 -12.03
C LEU A 65 -2.64 -2.86 -12.11
N TRP A 66 -3.89 -2.49 -12.40
CA TRP A 66 -4.97 -3.47 -12.59
C TRP A 66 -4.75 -4.40 -13.78
N LYS A 67 -4.37 -3.85 -14.95
CA LYS A 67 -4.03 -4.67 -16.12
C LYS A 67 -2.91 -5.65 -15.78
N ARG A 68 -1.86 -5.19 -15.10
CA ARG A 68 -0.75 -6.06 -14.68
C ARG A 68 -1.15 -7.11 -13.65
N VAL A 69 -1.96 -6.74 -12.67
CA VAL A 69 -2.51 -7.68 -11.67
C VAL A 69 -3.35 -8.76 -12.35
N GLN A 70 -4.08 -8.41 -13.41
CA GLN A 70 -4.89 -9.34 -14.19
C GLN A 70 -4.01 -10.25 -15.07
N GLU A 71 -2.97 -9.72 -15.70
CA GLU A 71 -1.98 -10.48 -16.49
C GLU A 71 -1.17 -11.46 -15.62
N HIS A 72 -0.77 -11.03 -14.42
CA HIS A 72 -0.05 -11.82 -13.44
C HIS A 72 -0.98 -12.47 -12.41
N ALA A 73 -2.26 -12.67 -12.71
CA ALA A 73 -3.18 -13.29 -11.76
C ALA A 73 -2.69 -14.71 -11.39
N GLY A 74 -2.62 -15.00 -10.09
CA GLY A 74 -1.96 -16.19 -9.56
C GLY A 74 -2.58 -16.76 -8.29
N GLU A 75 -1.99 -17.82 -7.76
CA GLU A 75 -2.43 -18.46 -6.51
C GLU A 75 -2.17 -17.56 -5.29
N ALA A 76 -3.04 -17.71 -4.28
CA ALA A 76 -2.91 -17.02 -3.01
C ALA A 76 -1.63 -17.48 -2.26
N PRO A 77 -0.84 -16.57 -1.69
CA PRO A 77 0.30 -16.93 -0.86
C PRO A 77 -0.13 -17.70 0.39
N ARG A 78 0.70 -18.67 0.81
CA ARG A 78 0.43 -19.53 1.97
C ARG A 78 0.33 -18.69 3.25
N GLY A 79 -0.81 -18.76 3.93
CA GLY A 79 -1.02 -18.15 5.26
C GLY A 79 -2.01 -16.98 5.31
N MET A 80 -2.64 -16.59 4.20
CA MET A 80 -3.64 -15.51 4.23
C MET A 80 -5.08 -16.01 4.37
N LYS A 81 -5.86 -15.34 5.24
CA LYS A 81 -7.32 -15.48 5.28
C LYS A 81 -7.89 -15.01 3.94
N LYS A 82 -8.63 -15.88 3.24
CA LYS A 82 -9.31 -15.56 1.97
C LYS A 82 -10.23 -14.36 2.19
N ARG A 83 -9.81 -13.19 1.71
CA ARG A 83 -10.67 -12.02 1.66
C ARG A 83 -11.39 -12.04 0.32
N PRO A 84 -12.73 -11.97 0.29
CA PRO A 84 -13.52 -12.18 -0.92
C PRO A 84 -13.27 -11.13 -2.01
N ALA A 85 -12.68 -9.98 -1.66
CA ALA A 85 -12.41 -8.87 -2.57
C ALA A 85 -10.94 -8.76 -3.03
N THR A 86 -10.11 -9.79 -2.78
CA THR A 86 -8.68 -9.76 -3.12
C THR A 86 -8.37 -10.53 -4.40
N GLN A 87 -7.80 -9.84 -5.38
CA GLN A 87 -7.19 -10.44 -6.56
C GLN A 87 -5.71 -10.71 -6.28
N TRP A 88 -5.30 -11.97 -6.30
CA TRP A 88 -3.91 -12.38 -6.04
C TRP A 88 -3.05 -12.25 -7.29
N VAL A 89 -1.77 -11.92 -7.09
CA VAL A 89 -0.78 -11.86 -8.16
C VAL A 89 0.31 -12.91 -7.96
N LYS A 90 0.91 -13.34 -9.07
CA LYS A 90 2.13 -14.15 -9.11
C LYS A 90 3.31 -13.34 -8.54
N PRO A 91 4.32 -14.02 -7.97
CA PRO A 91 5.50 -13.34 -7.45
C PRO A 91 6.29 -12.71 -8.60
N GLY A 92 6.99 -11.60 -8.32
CA GLY A 92 7.81 -10.89 -9.32
C GLY A 92 7.51 -9.39 -9.48
N ILE A 93 6.36 -8.91 -8.99
CA ILE A 93 6.05 -7.48 -9.00
C ILE A 93 6.61 -6.83 -7.73
N LYS A 94 7.63 -5.99 -7.89
CA LYS A 94 8.17 -5.16 -6.82
C LYS A 94 7.45 -3.83 -6.79
N ALA A 95 7.19 -3.32 -5.58
CA ALA A 95 6.52 -2.06 -5.37
C ALA A 95 7.18 -1.27 -4.25
N ARG A 96 7.34 0.03 -4.52
CA ARG A 96 7.93 0.99 -3.60
C ARG A 96 6.84 1.65 -2.77
N VAL A 97 6.91 1.49 -1.47
CA VAL A 97 5.89 1.94 -0.53
C VAL A 97 6.47 2.98 0.41
N LYS A 98 5.76 4.09 0.53
CA LYS A 98 6.05 5.12 1.52
C LYS A 98 5.22 4.82 2.77
N HIS A 99 5.86 4.59 3.92
CA HIS A 99 5.17 4.38 5.20
C HIS A 99 5.71 5.31 6.29
N LEU A 100 5.03 5.34 7.44
CA LEU A 100 5.51 6.10 8.60
C LEU A 100 6.64 5.33 9.28
N ARG A 101 7.72 6.05 9.62
CA ARG A 101 8.89 5.48 10.27
C ARG A 101 8.56 5.10 11.71
N GLY A 102 8.78 3.83 12.09
CA GLY A 102 8.68 3.36 13.47
C GLY A 102 7.47 2.48 13.81
N GLU A 103 6.70 2.04 12.82
CA GLU A 103 5.64 1.04 13.03
C GLU A 103 6.05 -0.32 12.44
N GLU A 104 5.75 -1.40 13.18
CA GLU A 104 6.05 -2.80 12.79
C GLU A 104 5.17 -3.30 11.63
N ASP A 105 3.99 -2.71 11.47
CA ASP A 105 3.07 -2.96 10.36
C ASP A 105 3.00 -1.76 9.42
N LEU A 106 2.77 -1.99 8.12
CA LEU A 106 2.52 -0.94 7.14
C LEU A 106 1.17 -0.24 7.39
N ARG A 107 1.12 0.70 8.35
CA ARG A 107 -0.02 1.61 8.52
C ARG A 107 0.26 2.95 7.86
N HIS A 108 -0.77 3.51 7.22
CA HIS A 108 -0.66 4.72 6.39
C HIS A 108 0.34 4.60 5.22
N ALA A 109 0.60 3.37 4.79
CA ALA A 109 1.42 3.08 3.63
C ALA A 109 0.76 3.62 2.35
N SER A 110 1.54 4.24 1.47
CA SER A 110 1.12 4.68 0.15
C SER A 110 2.02 4.06 -0.91
N LEU A 111 1.41 3.38 -1.88
CA LEU A 111 2.14 2.84 -3.02
C LEU A 111 2.54 4.00 -3.95
N GLN A 112 3.84 4.16 -4.18
CA GLN A 112 4.36 5.20 -5.08
C GLN A 112 4.55 4.65 -6.48
N ASP A 113 5.33 3.59 -6.60
CA ASP A 113 5.74 3.00 -7.87
C ASP A 113 5.75 1.48 -7.78
N PHE A 114 5.67 0.82 -8.93
CA PHE A 114 5.85 -0.61 -9.05
C PHE A 114 6.55 -0.93 -10.36
N TRP A 115 7.40 -1.94 -10.35
CA TRP A 115 8.09 -2.46 -11.53
C TRP A 115 8.06 -3.99 -11.51
N ASP A 116 8.28 -4.55 -12.69
CA ASP A 116 8.37 -5.99 -12.90
C ASP A 116 9.85 -6.31 -13.10
N GLU A 117 10.35 -7.33 -12.42
CA GLU A 117 11.65 -7.91 -12.70
C GLU A 117 11.39 -9.11 -13.62
N SER A 118 11.19 -8.81 -14.91
CA SER A 118 10.96 -9.79 -15.96
C SER A 118 12.17 -10.72 -16.16
#